data_AF-A0A8T6TAI2-F1
#
_entry.id   AF-A0A8T6TAI2-F1
#
_cell.length_a   1.000
_cell.length_b   1.000
_cell.length_c   1.000
_cell.angle_alpha   90.00
_cell.angle_beta   90.00
_cell.angle_gamma   90.00
#
_symmetry.space_group_name_H-M   'P 1'
#
loop_
_entity.id
_entity.type
_entity.pdbx_description
1 polymer ?
#
loop_
_entity_poly.entity_id
_entity_poly.type
_entity_poly.pdbx_seq_one_letter_code
_entity_poly.pdbx_strand_id
1 'polypeptide(L)'
;MEMAEKGISLNLSCPNCGGTVTSVEGQRTIACPYCQSLSFVEGDRGTYTVMFENKMEETNVRNGLTQWLDKGLKARDLPQEASVTEVYPIYVPYWRLRARAAGWVCGYREERHTDSQGNTHTKRVPMEKMVFRDFEWSEIACDP
;
A
#
# COMPACT_ATOMS: atom_id res chain seq x y z
N MET A 1 7.34 -24.20 34.71
CA MET A 1 8.54 -23.76 35.44
C MET A 1 9.39 -23.03 34.42
N GLU A 2 9.17 -21.71 34.35
CA GLU A 2 9.69 -20.80 33.34
C GLU A 2 11.16 -20.53 33.67
N MET A 3 12.07 -20.96 32.80
CA MET A 3 13.49 -20.68 32.94
C MET A 3 13.73 -19.26 32.40
N ALA A 4 13.77 -18.28 33.30
CA ALA A 4 14.27 -16.95 32.98
C ALA A 4 15.79 -17.07 32.79
N GLU A 5 16.25 -17.13 31.54
CA GLU A 5 17.65 -16.89 31.21
C GLU A 5 18.02 -15.49 31.71
N LYS A 6 18.96 -15.41 32.66
CA LYS A 6 19.55 -14.17 33.14
C LYS A 6 20.45 -13.58 32.04
N GLY A 7 19.82 -12.97 31.04
CA GLY A 7 20.50 -12.12 30.06
C GLY A 7 20.91 -10.80 30.72
N ILE A 8 22.06 -10.25 30.30
CA ILE A 8 22.47 -8.89 30.68
C ILE A 8 21.40 -7.93 30.17
N SER A 9 20.76 -7.18 31.08
CA SER A 9 19.83 -6.11 30.72
C SER A 9 20.60 -4.81 30.58
N LEU A 10 20.66 -4.28 29.36
CA LEU A 10 21.32 -3.00 29.08
C LEU A 10 20.26 -1.90 29.07
N ASN A 11 20.47 -0.85 29.87
CA ASN A 11 19.61 0.33 29.89
C ASN A 11 20.15 1.35 28.88
N LEU A 12 19.35 1.64 27.86
CA LEU A 12 19.63 2.59 26.79
C LEU A 12 18.67 3.78 26.88
N SER A 13 19.09 4.95 26.42
CA SER A 13 18.20 6.10 26.30
C SER A 13 17.56 6.12 24.91
N CYS A 14 16.24 6.25 24.83
CA CYS A 14 15.52 6.37 23.57
C CYS A 14 15.96 7.65 22.82
N PRO A 15 16.40 7.57 21.56
CA PRO A 15 16.78 8.76 20.80
C PRO A 15 15.61 9.68 20.46
N ASN A 16 14.38 9.16 20.46
CA ASN A 16 13.18 9.92 20.11
C ASN A 16 12.58 10.70 21.29
N CYS A 17 12.60 10.15 22.51
CA CYS A 17 11.96 10.78 23.67
C CYS A 17 12.83 10.86 24.94
N GLY A 18 14.03 10.30 24.94
CA GLY A 18 14.91 10.26 26.11
C GLY A 18 14.50 9.26 27.20
N GLY A 19 13.39 8.52 27.03
CA GLY A 19 12.95 7.51 27.99
C GLY A 19 13.90 6.31 28.06
N THR A 20 14.00 5.67 29.23
CA THR A 20 14.84 4.49 29.44
C THR A 20 14.24 3.27 28.73
N VAL A 21 15.05 2.60 27.94
CA VAL A 21 14.69 1.39 27.20
C VAL A 21 15.60 0.26 27.64
N THR A 22 15.03 -0.89 27.98
CA THR A 22 15.79 -2.07 28.39
C THR A 22 15.95 -3.03 27.21
N SER A 23 17.18 -3.40 26.87
CA SER A 23 17.49 -4.44 25.88
C SER A 23 17.88 -5.74 26.57
N VAL A 24 17.34 -6.85 26.08
CA VAL A 24 17.81 -8.21 26.43
C VAL A 24 18.84 -8.67 25.39
N GLU A 25 19.85 -9.42 25.82
CA GLU A 25 20.83 -10.00 24.91
C GLU A 25 20.17 -10.88 23.84
N GLY A 26 20.57 -10.70 22.57
CA GLY A 26 19.97 -11.38 21.42
C GLY A 26 18.74 -10.69 20.81
N GLN A 27 18.16 -9.69 21.48
CA GLN A 27 17.06 -8.89 20.95
C GLN A 27 17.56 -7.89 19.89
N ARG A 28 17.02 -7.95 18.67
CA ARG A 28 17.41 -7.08 17.54
C ARG A 28 16.58 -5.80 17.41
N THR A 29 15.39 -5.81 17.98
CA THR A 29 14.42 -4.73 17.85
C THR A 29 13.88 -4.41 19.23
N ILE A 30 13.93 -3.14 19.61
CA ILE A 30 13.39 -2.67 20.88
C ILE A 30 12.32 -1.62 20.59
N ALA A 31 11.14 -1.83 21.18
CA ALA A 31 10.07 -0.84 21.18
C ALA A 31 10.16 -0.01 22.46
N CYS A 32 10.20 1.32 22.34
CA CYS A 32 10.19 2.21 23.49
C CYS A 32 8.82 2.12 24.21
N PRO A 33 8.77 1.84 25.53
CA PRO A 33 7.50 1.75 26.25
C PRO A 33 6.79 3.10 26.42
N TYR A 34 7.47 4.22 26.13
CA TYR A 34 6.94 5.57 26.29
C TYR A 34 6.35 6.12 24.99
N CYS A 35 7.16 6.21 23.93
CA CYS A 35 6.76 6.82 22.65
C CYS A 35 6.53 5.80 21.53
N GLN A 36 6.65 4.50 21.83
CA GLN A 36 6.47 3.40 20.87
C GLN A 36 7.40 3.43 19.65
N SER A 37 8.44 4.28 19.67
CA SER A 37 9.47 4.26 18.64
C SER A 37 10.17 2.90 18.62
N LEU A 38 10.34 2.37 17.41
CA LEU A 38 11.03 1.11 17.16
C LEU A 38 12.49 1.41 16.81
N SER A 39 13.42 0.88 17.59
CA SER A 39 14.85 1.02 17.33
C SER A 39 15.47 -0.35 17.03
N PHE A 40 16.40 -0.38 16.08
CA PHE A 40 17.20 -1.57 15.79
C PHE A 40 18.51 -1.51 16.57
N VAL A 41 18.85 -2.60 17.24
CA VAL A 41 20.12 -2.74 17.95
C VAL A 41 21.13 -3.36 16.99
N GLU A 42 22.21 -2.63 16.73
CA GLU A 42 23.33 -3.13 15.97
C GLU A 42 24.26 -3.91 16.93
N GLY A 43 24.29 -5.23 16.79
CA GLY A 43 25.29 -6.09 17.43
C GLY A 43 26.34 -6.58 16.42
N ASP A 44 27.18 -7.54 16.81
CA ASP A 44 28.29 -8.06 15.98
C ASP A 44 27.88 -8.60 14.60
N ARG A 45 26.59 -8.94 14.42
CA ARG A 45 26.04 -9.43 13.14
C ARG A 45 25.63 -8.30 12.18
N GLY A 46 25.76 -7.04 12.59
CA GLY A 46 25.31 -5.87 11.85
C GLY A 46 23.78 -5.79 11.70
N THR A 47 23.30 -4.70 11.11
CA THR A 47 21.92 -4.59 10.64
C THR A 47 21.87 -4.87 9.13
N TYR A 48 20.89 -5.68 8.69
CA TYR A 48 20.66 -5.89 7.26
C TYR A 48 19.99 -4.64 6.69
N THR A 49 20.77 -3.79 6.02
CA THR A 49 20.21 -2.66 5.27
C THR A 49 19.90 -3.12 3.86
N VAL A 50 18.62 -3.04 3.47
CA VAL A 50 18.19 -3.27 2.09
C VAL A 50 18.18 -1.92 1.39
N MET A 51 18.98 -1.80 0.33
CA MET A 51 19.02 -0.61 -0.52
C MET A 51 18.29 -0.91 -1.82
N PHE A 52 17.33 -0.07 -2.19
CA PHE A 52 16.64 -0.16 -3.46
C PHE A 52 17.23 0.86 -4.43
N GLU A 53 17.47 0.41 -5.66
CA GLU A 53 17.82 1.32 -6.75
C GLU A 53 16.60 2.17 -7.11
N ASN A 54 16.74 3.50 -7.05
CA ASN A 54 15.73 4.40 -7.59
C ASN A 54 15.80 4.36 -9.12
N LYS A 55 14.81 3.71 -9.75
CA LYS A 55 14.70 3.61 -11.21
C LYS A 55 13.98 4.79 -11.85
N MET A 56 13.53 5.76 -11.07
CA MET A 56 12.75 6.90 -11.54
C MET A 56 13.67 8.11 -11.80
N GLU A 57 13.60 8.63 -13.02
CA GLU A 57 14.20 9.92 -13.37
C GLU A 57 13.33 11.07 -12.83
N GLU A 58 13.97 12.12 -12.29
CA GLU A 58 13.28 13.29 -11.73
C GLU A 58 12.31 13.94 -12.74
N THR A 59 12.69 14.03 -14.02
CA THR A 59 11.86 14.57 -15.10
C THR A 59 10.53 13.82 -15.21
N ASN A 60 10.57 12.49 -15.14
CA ASN A 60 9.37 11.65 -15.24
C ASN A 60 8.45 11.82 -14.02
N VAL A 61 9.04 11.97 -12.82
CA VAL A 61 8.30 12.22 -11.58
C VAL A 61 7.60 13.58 -11.65
N ARG A 62 8.32 14.64 -12.07
CA ARG A 62 7.76 15.99 -12.21
C ARG A 62 6.63 16.02 -13.24
N ASN A 63 6.81 15.41 -14.40
CA ASN A 63 5.78 15.33 -15.43
C ASN A 63 4.52 14.60 -14.92
N GLY A 64 4.69 13.51 -14.17
CA GLY A 64 3.59 12.79 -13.55
C GLY A 64 2.83 13.66 -12.54
N LEU A 65 3.54 14.43 -11.72
CA LEU A 65 2.95 15.38 -10.78
C LEU A 65 2.17 16.48 -11.51
N THR A 66 2.75 17.12 -12.53
CA THR A 66 2.08 18.16 -13.31
C THR A 66 0.80 17.62 -13.95
N GLN A 67 0.85 16.41 -14.52
CA GLN A 67 -0.34 15.77 -15.09
C GLN A 67 -1.41 15.45 -14.03
N TRP A 68 -1.00 15.08 -12.82
CA TRP A 68 -1.93 14.88 -11.72
C TRP A 68 -2.55 16.19 -11.26
N LEU A 69 -1.78 17.28 -11.15
CA LEU A 69 -2.30 18.60 -10.75
C LEU A 69 -3.39 19.10 -11.70
N ASP A 70 -3.24 18.84 -13.01
CA ASP A 70 -4.18 19.25 -14.05
C ASP A 70 -5.51 18.46 -14.07
N LYS A 71 -5.53 17.24 -13.52
CA LYS A 71 -6.68 16.34 -13.63
C LYS A 71 -7.54 16.26 -12.37
N GLY A 72 -8.85 16.09 -12.56
CA GLY A 72 -9.79 15.75 -11.49
C GLY A 72 -10.49 16.96 -10.85
N LEU A 73 -11.12 16.74 -9.70
CA LEU A 73 -11.88 17.77 -8.97
C LEU A 73 -10.93 18.59 -8.08
N LYS A 74 -10.25 19.58 -8.66
CA LYS A 74 -9.24 20.43 -7.99
C LYS A 74 -9.44 21.91 -8.35
N ALA A 75 -8.69 22.81 -7.70
CA ALA A 75 -8.68 24.23 -8.04
C ALA A 75 -8.13 24.45 -9.46
N ARG A 76 -8.70 25.42 -10.19
CA ARG A 76 -8.42 25.64 -11.63
C ARG A 76 -7.03 26.22 -11.90
N ASP A 77 -6.55 27.02 -10.96
CA ASP A 77 -5.25 27.69 -10.95
C ASP A 77 -4.13 26.83 -10.35
N LEU A 78 -4.47 25.65 -9.82
CA LEU A 78 -3.51 24.76 -9.17
C LEU A 78 -2.27 24.44 -10.03
N PRO A 79 -2.38 24.12 -11.35
CA PRO A 79 -1.20 23.84 -12.16
C PRO A 79 -0.30 25.06 -12.40
N GLN A 80 -0.82 26.28 -12.24
CA GLN A 80 -0.11 27.53 -12.49
C GLN A 80 0.58 28.05 -11.23
N GLU A 81 -0.09 27.93 -10.08
CA GLU A 81 0.40 28.44 -8.80
C GLU A 81 1.24 27.42 -8.01
N ALA A 82 1.12 26.11 -8.30
CA ALA A 82 1.87 25.10 -7.57
C ALA A 82 3.36 25.11 -7.92
N SER A 83 4.21 25.30 -6.92
CA SER A 83 5.67 25.18 -7.03
C SER A 83 6.19 23.96 -6.29
N VAL A 84 7.07 23.18 -6.94
CA VAL A 84 7.74 22.03 -6.32
C VAL A 84 9.04 22.47 -5.68
N THR A 85 9.11 22.46 -4.34
CA THR A 85 10.30 22.85 -3.58
C THR A 85 11.40 21.80 -3.64
N GLU A 86 11.07 20.54 -3.35
CA GLU A 86 12.03 19.44 -3.26
C GLU A 86 11.43 18.15 -3.83
N VAL A 87 12.31 17.31 -4.38
CA VAL A 87 11.96 15.98 -4.89
C VAL A 87 13.02 15.01 -4.41
N TYR A 88 12.65 14.08 -3.53
CA TYR A 88 13.52 13.02 -3.06
C TYR A 88 12.73 11.72 -2.90
N PRO A 89 13.37 10.56 -3.13
CA PRO A 89 12.73 9.28 -2.94
C PRO A 89 12.50 9.04 -1.45
N ILE A 90 11.29 8.64 -1.09
CA ILE A 90 10.96 8.14 0.25
C ILE A 90 10.56 6.68 0.16
N TYR A 91 10.97 5.89 1.15
CA TYR A 91 10.49 4.53 1.30
C TYR A 91 9.27 4.54 2.22
N VAL A 92 8.12 4.17 1.67
CA VAL A 92 6.87 4.05 2.43
C VAL A 92 6.49 2.57 2.50
N PRO A 93 6.38 1.97 3.69
CA PRO A 93 5.88 0.61 3.80
C PRO A 93 4.41 0.59 3.35
N TYR A 94 4.02 -0.44 2.61
CA TYR A 94 2.65 -0.57 2.10
C TYR A 94 2.18 -2.03 2.21
N TRP A 95 0.89 -2.19 2.44
CA TRP A 95 0.21 -3.47 2.31
C TRP A 95 -0.12 -3.71 0.85
N ARG A 96 0.11 -4.93 0.37
CA ARG A 96 -0.29 -5.37 -0.97
C ARG A 96 -1.14 -6.61 -0.87
N LEU A 97 -2.40 -6.48 -1.24
CA LEU A 97 -3.33 -7.58 -1.33
C LEU A 97 -3.54 -7.95 -2.79
N ARG A 98 -3.25 -9.21 -3.11
CA ARG A 98 -3.58 -9.83 -4.39
C ARG A 98 -4.67 -10.87 -4.14
N ALA A 99 -5.84 -10.62 -4.70
CA ALA A 99 -6.98 -11.52 -4.58
C ALA A 99 -7.46 -11.92 -5.98
N ARG A 100 -8.07 -13.09 -6.04
CA ARG A 100 -8.72 -13.59 -7.24
C ARG A 100 -10.17 -13.87 -6.88
N ALA A 101 -11.08 -13.10 -7.45
CA ALA A 101 -12.50 -13.29 -7.22
C ALA A 101 -13.12 -14.04 -8.39
N ALA A 102 -13.82 -15.11 -8.06
CA ALA A 102 -14.72 -15.82 -8.93
C ALA A 102 -16.15 -15.60 -8.42
N GLY A 103 -17.06 -15.22 -9.30
CA GLY A 103 -18.47 -15.07 -8.99
C GLY A 103 -19.33 -15.45 -10.19
N TRP A 104 -20.57 -15.85 -9.94
CA TRP A 104 -21.52 -16.15 -11.00
C TRP A 104 -22.57 -15.05 -11.04
N VAL A 105 -22.75 -14.47 -12.22
CA VAL A 105 -23.80 -13.48 -12.47
C VAL A 105 -24.93 -14.20 -13.17
N CYS A 106 -26.04 -14.34 -12.46
CA CYS A 106 -27.29 -14.90 -12.97
C CYS A 106 -28.21 -13.75 -13.39
N GLY A 107 -28.75 -13.82 -14.59
CA GLY A 107 -29.64 -12.81 -15.13
C GLY A 107 -30.37 -13.28 -16.37
N TYR A 108 -30.89 -12.33 -17.13
CA TYR A 108 -31.55 -12.61 -18.40
C TYR A 108 -30.89 -11.79 -19.50
N ARG A 109 -30.70 -12.41 -20.66
CA ARG A 109 -30.38 -11.71 -21.90
C ARG A 109 -31.68 -11.53 -22.68
N GLU A 110 -31.93 -10.31 -23.15
CA GLU A 110 -33.00 -10.06 -24.10
C GLU A 110 -32.49 -10.31 -25.51
N GLU A 111 -33.14 -11.23 -26.21
CA GLU A 111 -32.90 -11.50 -27.62
C GLU A 111 -34.11 -10.95 -28.41
N ARG A 112 -33.83 -10.05 -29.36
CA ARG A 112 -34.83 -9.53 -30.29
C ARG A 112 -34.67 -10.19 -31.64
N HIS A 113 -35.74 -10.78 -32.14
CA HIS A 113 -35.78 -11.39 -33.46
C HIS A 113 -36.96 -10.83 -34.24
N THR A 114 -36.71 -10.28 -35.42
CA THR A 114 -37.77 -9.80 -36.33
C THR A 114 -38.04 -10.89 -37.36
N ASP A 115 -39.30 -11.31 -37.48
CA ASP A 115 -39.71 -12.31 -38.44
C ASP A 115 -39.74 -11.76 -39.88
N SER A 116 -39.91 -12.65 -40.86
CA SER A 116 -40.04 -12.29 -42.28
C SER A 116 -41.31 -11.49 -42.61
N GLN A 117 -42.23 -11.34 -41.64
CA GLN A 117 -43.47 -10.55 -41.75
C GLN A 117 -43.34 -9.16 -41.10
N GLY A 118 -42.17 -8.81 -40.54
CA GLY A 118 -41.89 -7.52 -39.93
C GLY A 118 -42.26 -7.40 -38.44
N ASN A 119 -42.70 -8.48 -37.78
CA ASN A 119 -43.00 -8.47 -36.35
C ASN A 119 -41.73 -8.74 -35.54
N THR A 120 -41.47 -7.90 -34.53
CA THR A 120 -40.35 -8.09 -33.60
C THR A 120 -40.81 -8.86 -32.36
N HIS A 121 -40.18 -10.00 -32.11
CA HIS A 121 -40.35 -10.80 -30.92
C HIS A 121 -39.19 -10.59 -29.95
N THR A 122 -39.49 -10.33 -28.68
CA THR A 122 -38.49 -10.25 -27.61
C THR A 122 -38.59 -11.50 -26.73
N LYS A 123 -37.49 -12.24 -26.59
CA LYS A 123 -37.38 -13.40 -25.71
C LYS A 123 -36.39 -13.11 -24.59
N ARG A 124 -36.79 -13.41 -23.35
CA ARG A 124 -35.89 -13.39 -22.18
C ARG A 124 -35.26 -14.77 -22.03
N VAL A 125 -33.96 -14.86 -22.25
CA VAL A 125 -33.21 -16.11 -22.12
C VAL A 125 -32.43 -16.07 -20.79
N PRO A 126 -32.65 -17.03 -19.87
CA PRO A 126 -31.87 -17.09 -18.64
C PRO A 126 -30.39 -17.29 -18.97
N MET A 127 -29.52 -16.57 -18.28
CA MET A 127 -28.08 -16.61 -18.51
C MET A 127 -27.35 -16.66 -17.16
N GLU A 128 -26.37 -17.54 -17.09
CA GLU A 128 -25.38 -17.58 -16.04
C GLU A 128 -24.02 -17.31 -16.66
N LYS A 129 -23.28 -16.34 -16.12
CA LYS A 129 -21.93 -16.03 -16.57
C LYS A 129 -20.98 -15.98 -15.38
N MET A 130 -19.93 -16.79 -15.45
CA MET A 130 -18.82 -16.69 -14.51
C MET A 130 -18.02 -15.41 -14.76
N VAL A 131 -17.82 -14.63 -13.71
CA VAL A 131 -16.91 -13.50 -13.62
C VAL A 131 -15.69 -13.97 -12.85
N PHE A 132 -14.54 -13.97 -13.51
CA PHE A 132 -13.27 -14.33 -12.92
C PHE A 132 -12.32 -13.15 -13.12
N ARG A 133 -11.90 -12.51 -12.03
CA ARG A 133 -11.07 -11.31 -12.07
C ARG A 133 -10.01 -11.36 -10.99
N ASP A 134 -8.83 -10.87 -11.35
CA ASP A 134 -7.76 -10.59 -10.42
C ASP A 134 -7.92 -9.16 -9.90
N PHE A 135 -7.73 -9.03 -8.59
CA PHE A 135 -7.81 -7.78 -7.85
C PHE A 135 -6.46 -7.54 -7.20
N GLU A 136 -5.90 -6.37 -7.46
CA GLU A 136 -4.72 -5.88 -6.77
C GLU A 136 -5.12 -4.62 -6.03
N TRP A 137 -4.87 -4.61 -4.72
CA TRP A 137 -5.11 -3.49 -3.85
C TRP A 137 -3.86 -3.22 -3.04
N SER A 138 -3.49 -1.96 -2.93
CA SER A 138 -2.32 -1.52 -2.18
C SER A 138 -2.68 -0.30 -1.34
N GLU A 139 -2.25 -0.28 -0.09
CA GLU A 139 -2.48 0.83 0.84
C GLU A 139 -1.23 1.10 1.68
N ILE A 140 -1.00 2.35 2.06
CA ILE A 140 0.12 2.74 2.92
C ILE A 140 -0.06 2.04 4.27
N ALA A 141 1.00 1.38 4.75
CA ALA A 141 0.96 0.59 5.98
C ALA A 141 1.12 1.42 7.25
N CYS A 142 1.45 2.70 7.11
CA CYS A 142 1.47 3.67 8.19
C CYS A 142 0.11 4.36 8.29
N ASP A 143 -0.43 4.46 9.51
CA ASP A 143 -1.55 5.36 9.80
C ASP A 143 -1.17 6.79 9.37
N PRO A 144 -2.03 7.52 8.65
CA PRO A 144 -1.79 8.91 8.26
C PRO A 144 -1.82 9.89 9.45
#